data_AF-A0A2N2MWP9-F1
#
_entry.id   AF-A0A2N2MWP9-F1
#
_cell.length_a   1.000
_cell.length_b   1.000
_cell.length_c   1.000
_cell.angle_alpha   90.00
_cell.angle_beta   90.00
_cell.angle_gamma   90.00
#
_symmetry.space_group_name_H-M   'P 1'
#
loop_
_entity.id
_entity.type
_entity.pdbx_description
1 polymer ?
#
loop_
_entity_poly.entity_id
_entity_poly.type
_entity_poly.pdbx_seq_one_letter_code
_entity_poly.pdbx_strand_id
1 'polypeptide(L)'
;MSKYQNPQSWIEALDNYQAGRKHLVENAHKMSQYESETLNSDLLELKESWQPKIEAGAKAEFFDPALSAYRMANGKKSQAVSKELARWDYGAINSHRLMIEARIKVDLSRDNTGQALKNLEALYNEGMAGDLNMQRSTCEVFRGLGQFLPKSIDPVSNERLTANGLAFKADKQLQELRRPPEIIEAEANYNEAKQQVIDAQKSLVRVAELIGQGDITGVFGGTFELGRQIRRVRENPDGSLQILDENEPGLSAEFFRGLQTGGDRGQLDV
;
A
#
# COMPACT_ATOMS: atom_id res chain seq x y z
N MET A 1 51.14 2.18 2.70
CA MET A 1 50.60 1.86 1.35
C MET A 1 49.32 1.09 1.57
N SER A 2 48.16 1.69 1.34
CA SER A 2 46.88 1.01 1.46
C SER A 2 46.84 -0.17 0.49
N LYS A 3 46.71 -1.40 1.01
CA LYS A 3 46.65 -2.65 0.21
C LYS A 3 45.31 -2.82 -0.51
N TYR A 4 44.40 -1.86 -0.37
CA TYR A 4 43.05 -1.94 -0.89
C TYR A 4 42.96 -1.19 -2.21
N GLN A 5 42.70 -1.93 -3.29
CA GLN A 5 42.42 -1.34 -4.60
C GLN A 5 41.16 -0.47 -4.50
N ASN A 6 41.14 0.66 -5.23
CA ASN A 6 39.94 1.49 -5.32
C ASN A 6 38.83 0.68 -6.02
N PRO A 7 37.73 0.35 -5.32
CA PRO A 7 36.67 -0.51 -5.87
C PRO A 7 35.95 0.20 -7.02
N GLN A 8 35.61 -0.51 -8.09
CA GLN A 8 34.90 0.03 -9.24
C GLN A 8 33.41 0.18 -8.93
N SER A 9 32.82 -0.78 -8.23
CA SER A 9 31.40 -0.79 -7.83
C SER A 9 31.20 -0.59 -6.32
N TRP A 10 29.96 -0.32 -5.92
CA TRP A 10 29.58 -0.24 -4.51
C TRP A 10 29.57 -1.63 -3.83
N ILE A 11 29.24 -2.67 -4.61
CA ILE A 11 29.28 -4.07 -4.18
C ILE A 11 30.73 -4.49 -3.89
N GLU A 12 31.66 -4.19 -4.79
CA GLU A 12 33.09 -4.45 -4.56
C GLU A 12 33.62 -3.71 -3.31
N ALA A 13 33.17 -2.48 -3.08
CA ALA A 13 33.53 -1.72 -1.89
C ALA A 13 33.03 -2.40 -0.62
N LEU A 14 31.78 -2.88 -0.63
CA LEU A 14 31.17 -3.61 0.48
C LEU A 14 31.90 -4.94 0.74
N ASP A 15 32.15 -5.72 -0.30
CA ASP A 15 32.83 -7.02 -0.21
C ASP A 15 34.26 -6.87 0.31
N ASN A 16 35.02 -5.88 -0.20
CA ASN A 16 36.37 -5.59 0.27
C ASN A 16 36.38 -5.20 1.75
N TYR A 17 35.42 -4.37 2.20
CA TYR A 17 35.29 -3.99 3.60
C TYR A 17 34.95 -5.20 4.49
N GLN A 18 34.03 -6.06 4.05
CA GLN A 18 33.68 -7.29 4.77
C GLN A 18 34.86 -8.27 4.86
N ALA A 19 35.59 -8.47 3.77
CA ALA A 19 36.77 -9.31 3.75
C ALA A 19 37.82 -8.80 4.74
N GLY A 20 38.02 -7.48 4.81
CA GLY A 20 38.88 -6.83 5.80
C GLY A 20 38.43 -7.08 7.24
N ARG A 21 37.14 -6.88 7.54
CA ARG A 21 36.58 -7.17 8.88
C ARG A 21 36.71 -8.64 9.26
N LYS A 22 36.43 -9.55 8.32
CA LYS A 22 36.56 -10.98 8.53
C LYS A 22 38.01 -11.36 8.83
N HIS A 23 38.97 -10.80 8.08
CA HIS A 23 40.39 -11.02 8.32
C HIS A 23 40.82 -10.56 9.72
N LEU A 24 40.32 -9.42 10.20
CA LEU A 24 40.57 -8.96 11.57
C LEU A 24 40.01 -9.94 12.60
N VAL A 25 38.74 -10.35 12.48
CA VAL A 25 38.09 -11.26 13.44
C VAL A 25 38.76 -12.64 13.48
N GLU A 26 39.05 -13.21 12.32
CA GLU A 26 39.62 -14.57 12.22
C GLU A 26 41.08 -14.63 12.70
N ASN A 27 41.84 -13.54 12.56
CA ASN A 27 43.27 -13.52 12.88
C ASN A 27 43.63 -12.69 14.12
N ALA A 28 42.66 -12.07 14.81
CA ALA A 28 42.90 -11.24 15.99
C ALA A 28 43.74 -11.95 17.07
N HIS A 29 43.57 -13.27 17.24
CA HIS A 29 44.31 -14.08 18.22
C HIS A 29 45.74 -14.44 17.80
N LYS A 30 46.09 -14.23 16.52
CA LYS A 30 47.42 -14.49 15.95
C LYS A 30 48.21 -13.20 15.71
N MET A 31 47.54 -12.06 15.77
CA MET A 31 48.12 -10.73 15.61
C MET A 31 48.63 -10.22 16.96
N SER A 32 49.73 -9.48 16.94
CA SER A 32 50.10 -8.65 18.08
C SER A 32 49.06 -7.54 18.31
N GLN A 33 49.03 -6.98 19.51
CA GLN A 33 48.12 -5.87 19.84
C GLN A 33 48.29 -4.70 18.86
N TYR A 34 49.53 -4.34 18.53
CA TYR A 34 49.84 -3.28 17.58
C TYR A 34 49.31 -3.57 16.17
N GLU A 35 49.45 -4.80 15.67
CA GLU A 35 48.94 -5.18 14.34
C GLU A 35 47.41 -5.16 14.29
N SER A 36 46.76 -5.60 15.36
CA SER A 36 45.30 -5.56 15.49
C SER A 36 44.77 -4.11 15.51
N GLU A 37 45.40 -3.24 16.31
CA GLU A 37 45.05 -1.81 16.39
C GLU A 37 45.27 -1.10 15.05
N THR A 38 46.39 -1.37 14.37
CA THR A 38 46.70 -0.80 13.06
C THR A 38 45.70 -1.24 12.00
N LEU A 39 45.41 -2.54 11.91
CA LEU A 39 44.43 -3.06 10.95
C LEU A 39 43.02 -2.52 11.23
N ASN A 40 42.64 -2.39 12.49
CA ASN A 40 41.35 -1.80 12.85
C ASN A 40 41.27 -0.31 12.45
N SER A 41 42.34 0.46 12.63
CA SER A 41 42.42 1.85 12.16
C SER A 41 42.29 1.94 10.62
N ASP A 42 43.03 1.12 9.89
CA ASP A 42 42.96 1.06 8.43
C ASP A 42 41.52 0.73 7.95
N LEU A 43 40.83 -0.19 8.63
CA LEU A 43 39.44 -0.54 8.31
C LEU A 43 38.45 0.59 8.60
N LEU A 44 38.69 1.39 9.64
CA LEU A 44 37.86 2.57 9.93
C LEU A 44 38.04 3.64 8.86
N GLU A 45 39.27 3.91 8.42
CA GLU A 45 39.54 4.84 7.32
C GLU A 45 38.92 4.38 6.00
N LEU A 46 39.00 3.08 5.70
CA LEU A 46 38.34 2.49 4.53
C LEU A 46 36.82 2.59 4.61
N LYS A 47 36.25 2.36 5.79
CA LYS A 47 34.81 2.54 6.03
C LYS A 47 34.41 3.97 5.70
N GLU A 48 35.08 4.96 6.28
CA GLU A 48 34.76 6.37 6.07
C GLU A 48 34.88 6.78 4.59
N SER A 49 35.90 6.25 3.89
CA SER A 49 36.13 6.47 2.46
C SER A 49 35.04 5.86 1.57
N TRP A 50 34.65 4.61 1.83
CA TRP A 50 33.77 3.84 0.94
C TRP A 50 32.30 3.92 1.31
N GLN A 51 31.97 4.24 2.57
CA GLN A 51 30.60 4.31 3.05
C GLN A 51 29.70 5.19 2.15
N PRO A 52 30.08 6.41 1.75
CA PRO A 52 29.23 7.22 0.86
C PRO A 52 28.94 6.54 -0.48
N LYS A 53 29.92 5.80 -1.04
CA LYS A 53 29.76 5.05 -2.29
C LYS A 53 28.83 3.85 -2.10
N ILE A 54 28.96 3.12 -0.98
CA ILE A 54 28.10 1.99 -0.64
C ILE A 54 26.66 2.44 -0.43
N GLU A 55 26.45 3.51 0.35
CA GLU A 55 25.13 4.05 0.65
C GLU A 55 24.43 4.57 -0.62
N ALA A 56 25.14 5.35 -1.45
CA ALA A 56 24.59 5.88 -2.69
C ALA A 56 24.27 4.75 -3.70
N GLY A 57 25.15 3.75 -3.81
CA GLY A 57 24.93 2.59 -4.68
C GLY A 57 23.72 1.75 -4.25
N ALA A 58 23.61 1.42 -2.95
CA ALA A 58 22.48 0.68 -2.42
C ALA A 58 21.15 1.44 -2.56
N LYS A 59 21.15 2.77 -2.36
CA LYS A 59 19.98 3.62 -2.60
C LYS A 59 19.55 3.55 -4.07
N ALA A 60 20.49 3.75 -5.00
CA ALA A 60 20.21 3.78 -6.43
C ALA A 60 19.75 2.42 -6.99
N GLU A 61 20.26 1.31 -6.43
CA GLU A 61 19.93 -0.03 -6.89
C GLU A 61 18.60 -0.54 -6.31
N PHE A 62 18.36 -0.34 -5.01
CA PHE A 62 17.19 -0.92 -4.35
C PHE A 62 16.05 0.07 -4.17
N PHE A 63 16.35 1.28 -3.71
CA PHE A 63 15.33 2.17 -3.14
C PHE A 63 14.70 3.10 -4.19
N ASP A 64 15.52 3.77 -5.00
CA ASP A 64 15.02 4.72 -6.01
C ASP A 64 14.11 4.05 -7.06
N PRO A 65 14.44 2.85 -7.61
CA PRO A 65 13.56 2.16 -8.55
C PRO A 65 12.24 1.73 -7.90
N ALA A 66 12.29 1.22 -6.66
CA ALA A 66 11.09 0.79 -5.92
C ALA A 66 10.15 1.97 -5.63
N LEU A 67 10.69 3.12 -5.21
CA LEU A 67 9.89 4.34 -5.01
C LEU A 67 9.27 4.84 -6.33
N SER A 68 10.02 4.80 -7.42
CA SER A 68 9.51 5.18 -8.74
C SER A 68 8.36 4.27 -9.18
N ALA A 69 8.54 2.96 -9.06
CA ALA A 69 7.51 1.96 -9.36
C ALA A 69 6.24 2.19 -8.51
N TYR A 70 6.40 2.42 -7.21
CA TYR A 70 5.28 2.71 -6.32
C TYR A 70 4.53 3.99 -6.70
N ARG A 71 5.24 5.09 -6.98
CA ARG A 71 4.60 6.36 -7.39
C ARG A 71 3.82 6.20 -8.69
N MET A 72 4.38 5.51 -9.67
CA MET A 72 3.67 5.22 -10.93
C MET A 72 2.44 4.35 -10.70
N ALA A 73 2.55 3.27 -9.92
CA ALA A 73 1.44 2.37 -9.64
C ALA A 73 0.32 3.08 -8.86
N ASN A 74 0.66 3.91 -7.88
CA ASN A 74 -0.29 4.73 -7.14
C ASN A 74 -1.01 5.74 -8.06
N GLY A 75 -0.28 6.38 -8.97
CA GLY A 75 -0.85 7.25 -10.00
C GLY A 75 -1.84 6.52 -10.91
N LYS A 76 -1.47 5.32 -11.40
CA LYS A 76 -2.36 4.48 -12.22
C LYS A 76 -3.62 4.06 -11.46
N LYS A 77 -3.49 3.66 -10.19
CA LYS A 77 -4.63 3.32 -9.32
C LYS A 77 -5.57 4.52 -9.15
N SER A 78 -5.04 5.69 -8.82
CA SER A 78 -5.83 6.92 -8.70
C SER A 78 -6.54 7.29 -10.01
N GLN A 79 -5.86 7.15 -11.15
CA GLN A 79 -6.45 7.38 -12.46
C GLN A 79 -7.56 6.37 -12.79
N ALA A 80 -7.37 5.08 -12.49
CA ALA A 80 -8.37 4.04 -12.71
C ALA A 80 -9.63 4.30 -11.88
N VAL A 81 -9.47 4.66 -10.60
CA VAL A 81 -10.59 5.05 -9.72
C VAL A 81 -11.28 6.31 -10.24
N SER A 82 -10.53 7.31 -10.69
CA SER A 82 -11.11 8.55 -11.22
C SER A 82 -11.90 8.32 -12.50
N LYS A 83 -11.39 7.49 -13.42
CA LYS A 83 -12.10 7.08 -14.64
C LYS A 83 -13.38 6.33 -14.30
N GLU A 84 -13.32 5.44 -13.32
CA GLU A 84 -14.49 4.72 -12.86
C GLU A 84 -15.53 5.67 -12.26
N LEU A 85 -15.15 6.65 -11.45
CA LEU A 85 -16.08 7.66 -10.93
C LEU A 85 -16.72 8.50 -12.06
N ALA A 86 -15.92 8.89 -13.06
CA ALA A 86 -16.38 9.69 -14.19
C ALA A 86 -17.29 8.92 -15.16
N ARG A 87 -17.24 7.58 -15.15
CA ARG A 87 -18.06 6.70 -15.99
C ARG A 87 -19.55 6.73 -15.63
N TRP A 88 -19.86 7.12 -14.39
CA TRP A 88 -21.22 7.03 -13.84
C TRP A 88 -22.02 8.33 -14.07
N ASP A 89 -23.17 8.20 -14.73
CA ASP A 89 -24.15 9.30 -14.80
C ASP A 89 -25.13 9.17 -13.64
N TYR A 90 -24.91 9.94 -12.58
CA TYR A 90 -25.75 9.94 -11.39
C TYR A 90 -27.21 10.36 -11.66
N GLY A 91 -27.44 11.21 -12.68
CA GLY A 91 -28.78 11.62 -13.08
C GLY A 91 -29.54 10.46 -13.72
N ALA A 92 -28.91 9.78 -14.68
CA ALA A 92 -29.47 8.59 -15.31
C ALA A 92 -29.68 7.45 -14.29
N ILE A 93 -28.70 7.20 -13.42
CA ILE A 93 -28.79 6.18 -12.36
C ILE A 93 -30.01 6.43 -11.47
N ASN A 94 -30.19 7.68 -10.99
CA ASN A 94 -31.30 7.99 -10.11
C ASN A 94 -32.66 7.87 -10.83
N SER A 95 -32.75 8.30 -12.09
CA SER A 95 -33.96 8.13 -12.92
C SER A 95 -34.34 6.66 -13.07
N HIS A 96 -33.39 5.81 -13.45
CA HIS A 96 -33.59 4.37 -13.58
C HIS A 96 -33.98 3.73 -12.25
N ARG A 97 -33.36 4.15 -11.14
CA ARG A 97 -33.68 3.67 -9.79
C ARG A 97 -35.15 3.92 -9.45
N LEU A 98 -35.63 5.14 -9.64
CA LEU A 98 -37.02 5.51 -9.37
C LEU A 98 -38.00 4.72 -10.25
N MET A 99 -37.67 4.50 -11.52
CA MET A 99 -38.48 3.70 -12.44
C MET A 99 -38.59 2.24 -11.97
N ILE A 100 -37.46 1.63 -11.60
CA ILE A 100 -37.41 0.24 -11.14
C ILE A 100 -38.15 0.08 -9.81
N GLU A 101 -37.93 0.98 -8.85
CA GLU A 101 -38.67 0.98 -7.58
C GLU A 101 -40.18 1.12 -7.79
N ALA A 102 -40.61 1.99 -8.70
CA ALA A 102 -42.03 2.14 -9.03
C ALA A 102 -42.60 0.86 -9.62
N ARG A 103 -41.87 0.19 -10.53
CA ARG A 103 -42.31 -1.07 -11.16
C ARG A 103 -42.38 -2.21 -10.15
N ILE A 104 -41.39 -2.34 -9.26
CA ILE A 104 -41.43 -3.30 -8.14
C ILE A 104 -42.65 -3.09 -7.26
N LYS A 105 -42.95 -1.84 -6.88
CA LYS A 105 -44.15 -1.52 -6.07
C LYS A 105 -45.44 -1.91 -6.79
N VAL A 106 -45.54 -1.63 -8.09
CA VAL A 106 -46.71 -2.02 -8.90
C VAL A 106 -46.85 -3.54 -8.93
N ASP A 107 -45.78 -4.26 -9.24
CA ASP A 107 -45.80 -5.72 -9.38
C ASP A 107 -46.12 -6.42 -8.05
N LEU A 108 -45.59 -5.92 -6.93
CA LEU A 108 -45.90 -6.43 -5.59
C LEU A 108 -47.33 -6.05 -5.12
N SER A 109 -47.84 -4.87 -5.49
CA SER A 109 -49.19 -4.43 -5.11
C SER A 109 -50.31 -5.16 -5.84
N ARG A 110 -50.01 -5.75 -6.99
CA ARG A 110 -50.97 -6.44 -7.87
C ARG A 110 -50.94 -7.96 -7.71
N ASP A 111 -50.19 -8.48 -6.75
CA ASP A 111 -49.95 -9.92 -6.60
C ASP A 111 -51.15 -10.67 -6.02
N ASN A 112 -52.17 -10.87 -6.86
CA ASN A 112 -53.34 -11.68 -6.53
C ASN A 112 -53.18 -13.14 -7.01
N THR A 113 -52.04 -13.48 -7.63
CA THR A 113 -51.83 -14.73 -8.38
C THR A 113 -50.53 -15.48 -8.04
N GLY A 114 -49.69 -14.96 -7.13
CA GLY A 114 -48.39 -15.56 -6.78
C GLY A 114 -47.33 -15.44 -7.87
N GLN A 115 -47.52 -14.49 -8.79
CA GLN A 115 -46.69 -14.31 -9.99
C GLN A 115 -45.69 -13.16 -9.82
N ALA A 116 -45.79 -12.36 -8.76
CA ALA A 116 -44.93 -11.19 -8.58
C ALA A 116 -43.44 -11.54 -8.55
N LEU A 117 -43.04 -12.67 -7.98
CA LEU A 117 -41.63 -13.08 -7.95
C LEU A 117 -41.04 -13.34 -9.34
N LYS A 118 -41.80 -13.99 -10.22
CA LYS A 118 -41.39 -14.20 -11.61
C LYS A 118 -41.29 -12.88 -12.37
N ASN A 119 -42.18 -11.93 -12.06
CA ASN A 119 -42.12 -10.58 -12.62
C ASN A 119 -40.90 -9.81 -12.11
N LEU A 120 -40.54 -9.95 -10.83
CA LEU A 120 -39.34 -9.36 -10.25
C LEU A 120 -38.06 -9.95 -10.87
N GLU A 121 -38.01 -11.26 -11.09
CA GLU A 121 -36.88 -11.90 -11.79
C GLU A 121 -36.78 -11.42 -13.25
N ALA A 122 -37.91 -11.31 -13.96
CA ALA A 122 -37.95 -10.75 -15.30
C ALA A 122 -37.47 -9.30 -15.33
N LEU A 123 -37.92 -8.47 -14.38
CA LEU A 123 -37.49 -7.07 -14.23
C LEU A 123 -35.99 -6.97 -13.93
N TYR A 124 -35.46 -7.85 -13.07
CA TYR A 124 -34.02 -7.93 -12.82
C TYR A 124 -33.26 -8.23 -14.10
N ASN A 125 -33.68 -9.26 -14.86
CA ASN A 125 -33.01 -9.65 -16.09
C ASN A 125 -33.13 -8.58 -17.19
N GLU A 126 -34.27 -7.88 -17.29
CA GLU A 126 -34.47 -6.73 -18.18
C GLU A 126 -33.48 -5.59 -17.86
N GLY A 127 -33.38 -5.22 -16.58
CA GLY A 127 -32.44 -4.21 -16.13
C GLY A 127 -30.98 -4.61 -16.35
N MET A 128 -30.65 -5.89 -16.15
CA MET A 128 -29.32 -6.43 -16.39
C MET A 128 -28.93 -6.48 -17.87
N ALA A 129 -29.90 -6.54 -18.79
CA ALA A 129 -29.67 -6.44 -20.23
C ALA A 129 -29.53 -4.99 -20.73
N GLY A 130 -29.80 -4.01 -19.86
CA GLY A 130 -29.71 -2.58 -20.19
C GLY A 130 -28.28 -2.05 -20.25
N ASP A 131 -28.17 -0.72 -20.36
CA ASP A 131 -26.88 -0.03 -20.27
C ASP A 131 -26.29 -0.12 -18.87
N LEU A 132 -25.03 0.32 -18.72
CA LEU A 132 -24.32 0.23 -17.45
C LEU A 132 -25.03 0.95 -16.29
N ASN A 133 -25.63 2.11 -16.56
CA ASN A 133 -26.33 2.88 -15.53
C ASN A 133 -27.61 2.16 -15.09
N MET A 134 -28.35 1.58 -16.03
CA MET A 134 -29.51 0.72 -15.76
C MET A 134 -29.10 -0.50 -14.94
N GLN A 135 -28.06 -1.23 -15.36
CA GLN A 135 -27.55 -2.40 -14.63
C GLN A 135 -27.22 -2.06 -13.18
N ARG A 136 -26.48 -0.95 -12.96
CA ARG A 136 -26.14 -0.47 -11.62
C ARG A 136 -27.38 -0.10 -10.82
N SER A 137 -28.31 0.66 -11.39
CA SER A 137 -29.56 1.04 -10.71
C SER A 137 -30.39 -0.18 -10.34
N THR A 138 -30.52 -1.16 -11.24
CA THR A 138 -31.17 -2.44 -10.97
C THR A 138 -30.52 -3.14 -9.79
N CYS A 139 -29.19 -3.24 -9.77
CA CYS A 139 -28.50 -3.87 -8.65
C CYS A 139 -28.69 -3.11 -7.33
N GLU A 140 -28.63 -1.78 -7.35
CA GLU A 140 -28.83 -0.94 -6.15
C GLU A 140 -30.24 -1.08 -5.56
N VAL A 141 -31.28 -1.16 -6.41
CA VAL A 141 -32.66 -1.39 -5.95
C VAL A 141 -32.86 -2.82 -5.46
N PHE A 142 -32.42 -3.82 -6.23
CA PHE A 142 -32.65 -5.23 -5.91
C PHE A 142 -31.86 -5.69 -4.69
N ARG A 143 -30.69 -5.12 -4.40
CA ARG A 143 -30.01 -5.33 -3.11
C ARG A 143 -30.89 -4.93 -1.92
N GLY A 144 -31.73 -3.91 -2.11
CA GLY A 144 -32.72 -3.44 -1.14
C GLY A 144 -34.09 -4.12 -1.24
N LEU A 145 -34.25 -5.18 -2.04
CA LEU A 145 -35.55 -5.78 -2.36
C LEU A 145 -36.37 -6.16 -1.11
N GLY A 146 -35.69 -6.60 -0.04
CA GLY A 146 -36.32 -6.94 1.23
C GLY A 146 -37.11 -5.79 1.89
N GLN A 147 -36.83 -4.53 1.53
CA GLN A 147 -37.58 -3.36 2.02
C GLN A 147 -38.95 -3.21 1.35
N PHE A 148 -39.12 -3.76 0.15
CA PHE A 148 -40.36 -3.67 -0.63
C PHE A 148 -41.33 -4.81 -0.33
N LEU A 149 -40.83 -5.91 0.25
CA LEU A 149 -41.67 -7.05 0.61
C LEU A 149 -42.62 -6.70 1.77
N PRO A 150 -43.89 -7.13 1.70
CA PRO A 150 -44.82 -7.02 2.82
C PRO A 150 -44.26 -7.69 4.08
N LYS A 151 -44.37 -7.00 5.22
CA LYS A 151 -43.91 -7.52 6.53
C LYS A 151 -44.65 -8.79 6.98
N SER A 152 -45.82 -9.06 6.39
CA SER A 152 -46.64 -10.24 6.63
C SER A 152 -46.10 -11.52 5.98
N ILE A 153 -45.12 -11.41 5.09
CA ILE A 153 -44.49 -12.58 4.46
C ILE A 153 -43.60 -13.30 5.49
N ASP A 154 -43.91 -14.58 5.70
CA ASP A 154 -43.16 -15.47 6.58
C ASP A 154 -41.66 -15.44 6.21
N PRO A 155 -40.76 -15.21 7.19
CA PRO A 155 -39.30 -15.34 7.03
C PRO A 155 -38.83 -16.59 6.27
N VAL A 156 -39.54 -17.71 6.40
CA VAL A 156 -39.15 -19.02 5.83
C VAL A 156 -39.89 -19.33 4.52
N SER A 157 -40.75 -18.42 4.05
CA SER A 157 -41.45 -18.61 2.78
C SER A 157 -40.47 -18.69 1.59
N ASN A 158 -40.82 -19.53 0.61
CA ASN A 158 -40.10 -19.61 -0.67
C ASN A 158 -39.98 -18.25 -1.35
N GLU A 159 -40.96 -17.36 -1.13
CA GLU A 159 -41.00 -16.02 -1.67
C GLU A 159 -39.88 -15.14 -1.13
N ARG A 160 -39.71 -15.16 0.20
CA ARG A 160 -38.65 -14.42 0.88
C ARG A 160 -37.27 -14.98 0.57
N LEU A 161 -37.14 -16.30 0.46
CA LEU A 161 -35.89 -16.95 0.02
C LEU A 161 -35.51 -16.55 -1.40
N THR A 162 -36.46 -16.50 -2.33
CA THR A 162 -36.22 -16.11 -3.73
C THR A 162 -35.82 -14.64 -3.83
N ALA A 163 -36.53 -13.76 -3.13
CA ALA A 163 -36.18 -12.34 -3.07
C ALA A 163 -34.79 -12.09 -2.46
N ASN A 164 -34.43 -12.84 -1.41
CA ASN A 164 -33.08 -12.80 -0.84
C ASN A 164 -32.02 -13.30 -1.83
N GLY A 165 -32.32 -14.33 -2.62
CA GLY A 165 -31.45 -14.82 -3.69
C GLY A 165 -31.20 -13.75 -4.77
N LEU A 166 -32.24 -13.03 -5.20
CA LEU A 166 -32.12 -11.90 -6.12
C LEU A 166 -31.31 -10.75 -5.50
N ALA A 167 -31.54 -10.42 -4.23
CA ALA A 167 -30.78 -9.39 -3.53
C ALA A 167 -29.29 -9.74 -3.41
N PHE A 168 -28.97 -11.00 -3.14
CA PHE A 168 -27.59 -11.49 -3.10
C PHE A 168 -26.92 -11.43 -4.49
N LYS A 169 -27.63 -11.87 -5.53
CA LYS A 169 -27.16 -11.79 -6.92
C LYS A 169 -26.87 -10.33 -7.31
N ALA A 170 -27.78 -9.42 -6.96
CA ALA A 170 -27.64 -7.99 -7.19
C ALA A 170 -26.44 -7.38 -6.44
N ASP A 171 -26.20 -7.76 -5.18
CA ASP A 171 -25.04 -7.27 -4.43
C ASP A 171 -23.72 -7.72 -5.06
N LYS A 172 -23.60 -9.01 -5.42
CA LYS A 172 -22.43 -9.54 -6.12
C LYS A 172 -22.20 -8.80 -7.44
N GLN A 173 -23.23 -8.63 -8.24
CA GLN A 173 -23.15 -7.93 -9.52
C GLN A 173 -22.75 -6.46 -9.34
N LEU A 174 -23.27 -5.78 -8.31
CA LEU A 174 -22.90 -4.40 -7.98
C LEU A 174 -21.41 -4.28 -7.64
N GLN A 175 -20.86 -5.27 -6.92
CA GLN A 175 -19.43 -5.32 -6.61
C GLN A 175 -18.60 -5.50 -7.88
N GLU A 176 -19.01 -6.37 -8.80
CA GLU A 176 -18.33 -6.59 -10.09
C GLU A 176 -18.40 -5.33 -10.97
N LEU A 177 -19.55 -4.67 -11.05
CA LEU A 177 -19.73 -3.44 -11.83
C LEU A 177 -18.83 -2.29 -11.35
N ARG A 178 -18.58 -2.22 -10.04
CA ARG A 178 -17.73 -1.19 -9.41
C ARG A 178 -16.24 -1.55 -9.37
N ARG A 179 -15.89 -2.79 -9.74
CA ARG A 179 -14.51 -3.30 -9.77
C ARG A 179 -14.17 -3.82 -11.16
N PRO A 180 -14.09 -2.93 -12.16
CA PRO A 180 -13.69 -3.33 -13.49
C PRO A 180 -12.24 -3.89 -13.49
N PRO A 181 -11.88 -4.72 -14.49
CA PRO A 181 -10.56 -5.34 -14.58
C PRO A 181 -9.39 -4.36 -14.41
N GLU A 182 -9.53 -3.14 -14.93
CA GLU A 182 -8.52 -2.09 -14.84
C GLU A 182 -8.25 -1.65 -13.40
N ILE A 183 -9.28 -1.60 -12.54
CA ILE A 183 -9.10 -1.29 -11.11
C ILE A 183 -8.42 -2.46 -10.41
N ILE A 184 -8.83 -3.70 -10.71
CA ILE A 184 -8.24 -4.91 -10.12
C ILE A 184 -6.74 -4.99 -10.46
N GLU A 185 -6.40 -4.77 -11.73
CA GLU A 185 -5.00 -4.76 -12.20
C GLU A 185 -4.20 -3.62 -11.56
N ALA A 186 -4.78 -2.41 -11.49
CA ALA A 186 -4.11 -1.28 -10.85
C ALA A 186 -3.92 -1.49 -9.34
N GLU A 187 -4.84 -2.15 -8.65
CA GLU A 187 -4.71 -2.54 -7.24
C GLU A 187 -3.62 -3.59 -7.04
N ALA A 188 -3.55 -4.61 -7.90
CA ALA A 188 -2.51 -5.63 -7.86
C ALA A 188 -1.12 -5.01 -8.06
N ASN A 189 -0.95 -4.18 -9.11
CA ASN A 189 0.30 -3.47 -9.40
C ASN A 189 0.70 -2.52 -8.25
N TYR A 190 -0.28 -1.86 -7.62
CA TYR A 190 -0.05 -1.02 -6.45
C TYR A 190 0.48 -1.83 -5.26
N ASN A 191 -0.13 -2.98 -4.97
CA ASN A 191 0.27 -3.84 -3.86
C ASN A 191 1.65 -4.47 -4.09
N GLU A 192 1.94 -4.89 -5.32
CA GLU A 192 3.27 -5.39 -5.70
C GLU A 192 4.34 -4.31 -5.53
N ALA A 193 4.10 -3.11 -6.06
CA ALA A 193 5.04 -2.00 -5.94
C ALA A 193 5.24 -1.56 -4.47
N LYS A 194 4.18 -1.62 -3.65
CA LYS A 194 4.29 -1.40 -2.19
C LYS A 194 5.24 -2.42 -1.56
N GLN A 195 5.07 -3.71 -1.91
CA GLN A 195 5.92 -4.77 -1.38
C GLN A 195 7.39 -4.59 -1.79
N GLN A 196 7.64 -4.16 -3.04
CA GLN A 196 9.00 -3.84 -3.50
C GLN A 196 9.66 -2.73 -2.67
N VAL A 197 8.92 -1.71 -2.24
CA VAL A 197 9.47 -0.65 -1.34
C VAL A 197 9.84 -1.22 0.02
N ILE A 198 8.99 -2.09 0.59
CA ILE A 198 9.26 -2.75 1.88
C ILE A 198 10.50 -3.64 1.78
N ASP A 199 10.64 -4.40 0.69
CA ASP A 199 11.79 -5.27 0.48
C ASP A 199 13.07 -4.46 0.20
N ALA A 200 12.95 -3.33 -0.49
CA ALA A 200 14.06 -2.37 -0.63
C ALA A 200 14.52 -1.82 0.74
N GLN A 201 13.60 -1.45 1.64
CA GLN A 201 13.96 -1.04 3.01
C GLN A 201 14.73 -2.14 3.74
N LYS A 202 14.31 -3.41 3.65
CA LYS A 202 15.03 -4.55 4.25
C LYS A 202 16.44 -4.69 3.66
N SER A 203 16.59 -4.52 2.34
CA SER A 203 17.89 -4.53 1.68
C SER A 203 18.79 -3.41 2.20
N LEU A 204 18.26 -2.20 2.42
CA LEU A 204 19.01 -1.10 3.02
C LEU A 204 19.44 -1.39 4.47
N VAL A 205 18.55 -1.96 5.30
CA VAL A 205 18.90 -2.41 6.67
C VAL A 205 20.06 -3.39 6.62
N ARG A 206 19.98 -4.39 5.73
CA ARG A 206 21.04 -5.38 5.56
C ARG A 206 22.36 -4.72 5.16
N VAL A 207 22.36 -3.80 4.18
CA VAL A 207 23.59 -3.09 3.79
C VAL A 207 24.18 -2.32 4.97
N ALA A 208 23.35 -1.65 5.76
CA ALA A 208 23.78 -0.90 6.95
C ALA A 208 24.40 -1.79 8.04
N GLU A 209 23.83 -2.96 8.30
CA GLU A 209 24.41 -3.96 9.20
C GLU A 209 25.79 -4.43 8.70
N LEU A 210 25.90 -4.67 7.39
CA LEU A 210 27.13 -5.16 6.76
C LEU A 210 28.27 -4.14 6.82
N ILE A 211 27.99 -2.84 6.66
CA ILE A 211 28.98 -1.77 6.87
C ILE A 211 29.21 -1.41 8.34
N GLY A 212 28.44 -2.01 9.26
CA GLY A 212 28.60 -1.80 10.70
C GLY A 212 28.05 -0.46 11.19
N GLN A 213 26.92 -0.02 10.66
CA GLN A 213 26.12 1.08 11.22
C GLN A 213 25.20 0.65 12.36
N GLY A 214 25.03 -0.66 12.55
CA GLY A 214 24.12 -1.22 13.54
C GLY A 214 22.66 -1.10 13.11
N ASP A 215 21.75 -1.05 14.08
CA ASP A 215 20.32 -0.90 13.82
C ASP A 215 19.98 0.52 13.36
N ILE A 216 19.74 0.67 12.05
CA ILE A 216 19.33 1.93 11.43
C ILE A 216 17.81 2.15 11.42
N THR A 217 17.03 1.25 12.03
CA THR A 217 15.57 1.41 12.20
C THR A 217 15.21 2.11 13.50
N GLY A 218 16.06 2.00 14.53
CA GLY A 218 15.90 2.65 15.83
C GLY A 218 16.05 4.17 15.81
N VAL A 219 15.90 4.82 16.97
CA VAL A 219 15.84 6.30 17.14
C VAL A 219 17.06 7.04 16.55
N PHE A 220 18.23 6.42 16.55
CA PHE A 220 19.46 6.99 15.98
C PHE A 220 19.66 6.69 14.50
N GLY A 221 18.84 5.84 13.88
CA GLY A 221 19.01 5.48 12.47
C GLY A 221 19.02 6.66 11.50
N GLY A 222 18.33 7.76 11.83
CA GLY A 222 18.32 8.99 11.03
C GLY A 222 19.65 9.75 10.98
N THR A 223 20.70 9.30 11.68
CA THR A 223 22.06 9.84 11.53
C THR A 223 22.76 9.33 10.28
N PHE A 224 22.38 8.14 9.79
CA PHE A 224 22.97 7.51 8.62
C PHE A 224 22.10 7.75 7.39
N GLU A 225 22.70 7.84 6.21
CA GLU A 225 21.97 8.10 4.98
C GLU A 225 20.93 7.01 4.70
N LEU A 226 21.30 5.74 4.85
CA LEU A 226 20.37 4.62 4.66
C LEU A 226 19.20 4.65 5.64
N GLY A 227 19.45 5.01 6.90
CA GLY A 227 18.38 5.15 7.90
C GLY A 227 17.46 6.34 7.62
N ARG A 228 17.97 7.44 7.05
CA ARG A 228 17.13 8.52 6.51
C ARG A 228 16.22 8.01 5.40
N GLN A 229 16.77 7.24 4.45
CA GLN A 229 15.98 6.68 3.35
C GLN A 229 14.85 5.77 3.84
N ILE A 230 15.12 4.88 4.80
CA ILE A 230 14.08 4.04 5.41
C ILE A 230 12.96 4.89 6.01
N ARG A 231 13.31 5.93 6.77
CA ARG A 231 12.34 6.80 7.46
C ARG A 231 11.49 7.68 6.55
N ARG A 232 11.92 7.87 5.29
CA ARG A 232 11.12 8.58 4.28
C ARG A 232 9.84 7.86 3.95
N VAL A 233 9.78 6.55 4.15
CA VAL A 233 8.59 5.77 3.84
C VAL A 233 7.92 5.40 5.15
N ARG A 234 6.68 5.86 5.32
CA ARG A 234 5.84 5.55 6.48
C ARG A 234 4.57 4.87 6.01
N GLU A 235 4.18 3.81 6.69
CA GLU A 235 2.88 3.20 6.45
C GLU A 235 1.81 3.96 7.25
N ASN A 236 0.77 4.41 6.54
CA ASN A 236 -0.40 5.03 7.12
C ASN A 236 -1.34 3.97 7.72
N PRO A 237 -2.28 4.35 8.60
CA PRO A 237 -3.25 3.41 9.19
C PRO A 237 -4.13 2.68 8.16
N ASP A 238 -4.30 3.25 6.97
CA ASP A 238 -5.05 2.66 5.85
C ASP A 238 -4.20 1.69 5.00
N GLY A 239 -2.94 1.46 5.37
CA GLY A 239 -2.00 0.63 4.63
C GLY A 239 -1.41 1.30 3.39
N SER A 240 -1.62 2.60 3.17
CA SER A 240 -0.90 3.35 2.13
C SER A 240 0.50 3.74 2.59
N LEU A 241 1.42 3.98 1.64
CA LEU A 241 2.76 4.49 1.97
C LEU A 241 2.79 6.00 1.77
N GLN A 242 3.10 6.72 2.83
CA GLN A 242 3.51 8.11 2.77
C GLN A 242 5.00 8.18 2.46
N ILE A 243 5.37 8.86 1.37
CA ILE A 243 6.76 9.10 0.99
C ILE A 243 7.07 10.57 1.28
N LEU A 244 7.98 10.80 2.21
CA LEU A 244 8.46 12.12 2.62
C LEU A 244 9.58 12.61 1.69
N ASP A 245 9.66 13.93 1.52
CA ASP A 245 10.73 14.57 0.76
C ASP A 245 12.08 14.43 1.47
N GLU A 246 13.18 14.40 0.69
CA GLU A 246 14.54 14.16 1.22
C GLU A 246 14.98 15.18 2.27
N ASN A 247 14.40 16.39 2.23
CA ASN A 247 14.74 17.50 3.11
C ASN A 247 13.75 17.72 4.25
N GLU A 248 12.82 16.78 4.49
CA GLU A 248 11.85 16.96 5.57
C GLU A 248 12.52 16.95 6.96
N PRO A 249 12.21 17.92 7.85
CA PRO A 249 12.81 18.01 9.19
C PRO A 249 12.65 16.73 10.01
N GLY A 250 11.57 15.99 9.79
CA GLY A 250 11.24 14.74 10.49
C GLY A 250 12.06 13.51 10.09
N LEU A 251 13.09 13.66 9.25
CA LEU A 251 13.97 12.56 8.83
C LEU A 251 15.28 12.49 9.62
N SER A 252 15.67 13.58 10.30
CA SER A 252 16.88 13.63 11.12
C SER A 252 16.66 13.04 12.52
N ALA A 253 17.72 12.54 13.14
CA ALA A 253 17.65 12.07 14.52
C ALA A 253 17.39 13.21 15.54
N GLU A 254 17.70 14.45 15.17
CA GLU A 254 17.56 15.64 16.03
C GLU A 254 16.09 16.03 16.25
N PHE A 255 15.24 15.89 15.23
CA PHE A 255 13.81 16.16 15.34
C PHE A 255 13.12 15.29 16.41
N PHE A 256 13.46 14.00 16.46
CA PHE A 256 12.89 13.09 17.46
C PHE A 256 13.48 13.27 18.86
N ARG A 257 14.76 13.68 18.95
CA ARG A 257 15.36 14.07 20.22
C ARG A 257 14.62 15.27 20.82
N GLY A 258 14.24 16.25 20.01
CA GLY A 258 13.41 17.40 20.42
C GLY A 258 12.00 17.02 20.87
N LEU A 259 11.38 16.00 20.26
CA LEU A 259 10.07 15.49 20.68
C LEU A 259 10.13 14.72 22.01
N GLN A 260 11.22 14.00 22.30
CA GLN A 260 11.39 13.28 23.56
C GLN A 260 11.80 14.19 24.73
N THR A 261 12.57 15.24 24.47
CA THR A 261 12.99 16.22 25.51
C THR A 261 12.00 17.38 25.69
N GLY A 262 11.06 17.56 24.76
CA GLY A 262 10.03 18.60 24.78
C GLY A 262 8.81 18.29 25.65
N GLY A 263 8.75 17.10 26.29
CA GLY A 263 7.64 16.73 27.17
C GLY A 263 7.58 17.47 28.51
N ASP A 264 8.54 18.37 28.81
CA ASP A 264 8.65 19.00 30.13
C ASP A 264 9.05 20.49 30.09
N ARG A 265 8.51 21.25 29.13
CA ARG A 265 8.57 22.73 29.18
C ARG A 265 7.22 23.37 28.87
N GLY A 266 6.44 23.50 29.95
CA GLY A 266 5.84 24.77 30.33
C GLY A 266 4.61 25.23 29.56
N GLN A 267 3.46 25.13 30.25
CA GLN A 267 2.55 26.28 30.32
C GLN A 267 3.37 27.56 30.58
N LEU A 268 3.11 28.63 29.83
CA LEU A 268 2.76 29.98 30.30
C LEU A 268 2.74 30.97 29.12
N ASP A 269 1.59 31.67 28.99
CA ASP A 269 1.31 33.01 28.42
C ASP A 269 2.00 33.38 27.08
N VAL A 270 1.29 33.57 25.95
CA VAL A 270 0.19 34.52 25.62
C VAL A 270 -0.62 33.97 24.44
#